data_AF-A0A4Y8ID02-F1
#
_entry.id   AF-A0A4Y8ID02-F1
#
_cell.length_a   1.000
_cell.length_b   1.000
_cell.length_c   1.000
_cell.angle_alpha   90.00
_cell.angle_beta   90.00
_cell.angle_gamma   90.00
#
_symmetry.space_group_name_H-M   'P 1'
#
loop_
_entity.id
_entity.type
_entity.pdbx_description
1 polymer ?
#
loop_
_entity_poly.entity_id
_entity_poly.type
_entity_poly.pdbx_seq_one_letter_code
_entity_poly.pdbx_strand_id
1 'polypeptide(L)'
;MKKILLFLIIGLVLIGCTKDDAETHNISKVGEGEVTSYKDVLLVSDINEDLNGDGNKERIVLRVSPAPFVTSENPKQYGWDDSHIWQLFVEDHEGNTYSLFDDSVQFSAQMYIVGKENKEKAIVFEINGTSLKLIEYRYNSDGYFEKRNIYKNSPMIHKSSI
;
A
#
# COMPACT_ATOMS: atom_id res chain seq x y z
N MET A 1 -60.65 21.91 -24.48
CA MET A 1 -59.87 20.78 -25.03
C MET A 1 -58.42 21.20 -25.23
N LYS A 2 -57.48 20.37 -24.74
CA LYS A 2 -56.11 20.20 -25.22
C LYS A 2 -55.19 21.43 -25.33
N LYS A 3 -54.83 22.10 -24.22
CA LYS A 3 -53.62 22.98 -24.17
C LYS A 3 -52.91 23.03 -22.81
N ILE A 4 -53.07 22.02 -21.96
CA ILE A 4 -52.37 21.96 -20.65
C ILE A 4 -51.82 20.55 -20.43
N LEU A 5 -51.09 20.03 -21.41
CA LEU A 5 -50.43 18.73 -21.30
C LEU A 5 -49.11 18.67 -22.07
N LEU A 6 -48.38 19.79 -22.13
CA LEU A 6 -47.09 19.83 -22.85
C LEU A 6 -45.99 20.62 -22.14
N PHE A 7 -46.13 20.89 -20.84
CA PHE A 7 -45.09 21.58 -20.06
C PHE A 7 -44.61 20.81 -18.83
N LEU A 8 -45.12 19.58 -18.59
CA LEU A 8 -44.77 18.80 -17.41
C LEU A 8 -43.78 17.66 -17.66
N ILE A 9 -43.16 17.60 -18.84
CA ILE A 9 -42.24 16.51 -19.23
C ILE A 9 -40.79 16.98 -19.35
N ILE A 10 -40.52 18.29 -19.37
CA ILE A 10 -39.15 18.84 -19.57
C ILE A 10 -38.42 19.13 -18.23
N GLY A 11 -39.11 19.02 -17.08
CA GLY A 11 -38.54 19.30 -15.76
C GLY A 11 -37.90 18.12 -15.02
N LEU A 12 -37.74 16.95 -15.64
CA LEU A 12 -37.43 15.69 -14.95
C LEU A 12 -36.10 15.02 -15.35
N VAL A 13 -35.21 15.70 -16.09
CA VAL A 13 -33.99 15.05 -16.64
C VAL A 13 -32.67 15.68 -16.16
N LEU A 14 -32.66 16.61 -15.20
CA LEU A 14 -31.41 17.21 -14.69
C LEU A 14 -31.09 16.93 -13.23
N ILE A 15 -31.72 15.92 -12.62
CA ILE A 15 -31.16 15.26 -11.44
C ILE A 15 -30.50 13.97 -11.92
N GLY A 16 -29.55 14.13 -12.84
CA GLY A 16 -28.49 13.15 -12.99
C GLY A 16 -27.69 13.22 -11.70
N CYS A 17 -28.08 12.40 -10.71
CA CYS A 17 -27.16 11.97 -9.68
C CYS A 17 -25.90 11.47 -10.41
N THR A 18 -24.87 12.29 -10.47
CA THR A 18 -23.51 11.78 -10.44
C THR A 18 -23.44 11.01 -9.14
N LYS A 19 -23.70 9.70 -9.22
CA LYS A 19 -23.11 8.77 -8.29
C LYS A 19 -21.62 8.89 -8.57
N ASP A 20 -20.98 9.79 -7.83
CA ASP A 20 -19.62 9.53 -7.41
C ASP A 20 -19.73 8.21 -6.66
N ASP A 21 -19.53 7.10 -7.37
CA ASP A 21 -19.17 5.82 -6.79
C ASP A 21 -17.79 6.04 -6.17
N ALA A 22 -17.77 6.77 -5.06
CA ALA A 22 -16.65 6.79 -4.15
C ALA A 22 -16.56 5.36 -3.62
N GLU A 23 -15.66 4.57 -4.22
CA GLU A 23 -15.20 3.27 -3.73
C GLU A 23 -14.74 3.41 -2.27
N THR A 24 -15.68 3.38 -1.33
CA THR A 24 -15.44 3.67 0.09
C THR A 24 -15.12 2.41 0.90
N HIS A 25 -14.86 1.28 0.24
CA HIS A 25 -14.79 -0.03 0.90
C HIS A 25 -13.40 -0.66 1.04
N ASN A 26 -12.32 0.04 0.68
CA ASN A 26 -10.97 -0.55 0.71
C ASN A 26 -9.95 0.16 1.63
N ILE A 27 -10.42 0.97 2.59
CA ILE A 27 -9.54 1.62 3.57
C ILE A 27 -9.58 0.84 4.88
N SER A 28 -8.43 0.37 5.34
CA SER A 28 -8.25 -0.26 6.65
C SER A 28 -7.35 0.60 7.53
N LYS A 29 -7.62 0.64 8.84
CA LYS A 29 -6.77 1.31 9.82
C LYS A 29 -5.62 0.40 10.25
N VAL A 30 -4.42 0.95 10.29
CA VAL A 30 -3.24 0.36 10.90
C VAL A 30 -2.82 1.30 12.04
N GLY A 31 -3.15 0.92 13.27
CA GLY A 31 -2.74 1.66 14.45
C GLY A 31 -1.32 1.30 14.89
N GLU A 32 -0.88 1.98 15.96
CA GLU A 32 0.31 1.57 16.70
C GLU A 32 0.18 0.10 17.16
N GLY A 33 1.28 -0.63 17.09
CA GLY A 33 1.35 -1.98 17.60
C GLY A 33 2.74 -2.58 17.56
N GLU A 34 2.86 -3.77 18.13
CA GLU A 34 4.11 -4.51 18.11
C GLU A 34 4.40 -5.06 16.69
N VAL A 35 5.67 -5.01 16.30
CA VAL A 35 6.15 -5.70 15.10
C VAL A 35 6.60 -7.09 15.50
N THR A 36 6.09 -8.12 14.83
CA THR A 36 6.50 -9.49 15.07
C THR A 36 8.02 -9.62 14.87
N SER A 37 8.70 -10.19 15.86
CA SER A 37 10.14 -10.41 15.80
C SER A 37 10.44 -11.77 15.18
N TYR A 38 11.10 -11.76 14.02
CA TYR A 38 11.57 -12.98 13.37
C TYR A 38 13.09 -13.14 13.56
N LYS A 39 13.55 -14.38 13.51
CA LYS A 39 14.98 -14.72 13.53
C LYS A 39 15.52 -14.74 12.11
N ASP A 40 16.84 -14.55 11.98
CA ASP A 40 17.55 -14.61 10.69
C ASP A 40 16.91 -13.67 9.65
N VAL A 41 17.29 -12.40 9.72
CA VAL A 41 16.59 -11.33 9.01
C VAL A 41 17.57 -10.62 8.09
N LEU A 42 17.17 -10.43 6.84
CA LEU A 42 17.82 -9.50 5.92
C LEU A 42 17.13 -8.14 5.98
N LEU A 43 17.90 -7.10 6.29
CA LEU A 43 17.47 -5.71 6.13
C LEU A 43 17.55 -5.33 4.66
N VAL A 44 16.40 -5.12 4.01
CA VAL A 44 16.31 -4.73 2.60
C VAL A 44 16.40 -3.22 2.45
N SER A 45 15.75 -2.47 3.35
CA SER A 45 15.77 -1.01 3.36
C SER A 45 15.61 -0.47 4.78
N ASP A 46 16.30 0.63 5.07
CA ASP A 46 16.21 1.41 6.30
C ASP A 46 16.44 2.87 5.93
N ILE A 47 15.36 3.64 5.85
CA ILE A 47 15.38 5.03 5.39
C ILE A 47 14.64 5.93 6.37
N ASN A 48 14.94 7.23 6.34
CA ASN A 48 14.25 8.23 7.15
C ASN A 48 13.58 9.26 6.24
N GLU A 49 12.27 9.40 6.34
CA GLU A 49 11.50 10.30 5.50
C GLU A 49 10.32 10.92 6.25
N ASP A 50 10.04 12.19 5.98
CA ASP A 50 8.88 12.91 6.53
C ASP A 50 7.61 12.47 5.77
N LEU A 51 6.81 11.60 6.38
CA LEU A 51 5.61 11.01 5.79
C LEU A 51 4.38 11.90 5.96
N ASN A 52 4.29 12.63 7.06
CA ASN A 52 3.10 13.42 7.44
C ASN A 52 3.24 14.93 7.14
N GLY A 53 4.41 15.38 6.70
CA GLY A 53 4.70 16.77 6.37
C GLY A 53 4.97 17.67 7.59
N ASP A 54 5.17 17.10 8.78
CA ASP A 54 5.38 17.85 10.02
C ASP A 54 6.83 18.33 10.22
N GLY A 55 7.74 17.90 9.35
CA GLY A 55 9.16 18.25 9.35
C GLY A 55 10.05 17.31 10.19
N ASN A 56 9.48 16.41 10.98
CA ASN A 56 10.17 15.27 11.56
C ASN A 56 10.20 14.13 10.54
N LYS A 57 11.18 13.25 10.68
CA LYS A 57 11.32 12.10 9.79
C LYS A 57 10.95 10.84 10.54
N GLU A 58 10.08 10.03 9.94
CA GLU A 58 9.81 8.68 10.38
C GLU A 58 10.85 7.73 9.79
N ARG A 59 11.22 6.71 10.58
CA ARG A 59 12.10 5.63 10.11
C ARG A 59 11.25 4.53 9.49
N ILE A 60 11.56 4.17 8.25
CA ILE A 60 10.82 3.19 7.45
C ILE A 60 11.74 2.01 7.22
N VAL A 61 11.31 0.82 7.67
CA VAL A 61 12.12 -0.39 7.63
C VAL A 61 11.41 -1.46 6.83
N LEU A 62 12.13 -1.99 5.83
CA LEU A 62 11.73 -3.17 5.07
C LEU A 62 12.74 -4.29 5.32
N ARG A 63 12.25 -5.42 5.79
CA ARG A 63 13.08 -6.58 6.06
C ARG A 63 12.39 -7.88 5.64
N VAL A 64 13.19 -8.93 5.47
CA VAL A 64 12.73 -10.25 5.03
C VAL A 64 13.28 -11.32 5.97
N SER A 65 12.45 -12.29 6.32
CA SER A 65 12.81 -13.44 7.16
C SER A 65 12.25 -14.75 6.59
N PRO A 66 12.98 -15.87 6.61
CA PRO A 66 14.40 -15.96 6.95
C PRO A 66 15.28 -15.14 6.00
N ALA A 67 16.57 -15.00 6.29
CA ALA A 67 17.46 -14.30 5.38
C ALA A 67 17.58 -15.15 4.10
N PRO A 68 17.35 -14.55 2.92
CA PRO A 68 17.38 -15.30 1.68
C PRO A 68 18.78 -15.85 1.40
N PHE A 69 18.82 -16.98 0.72
CA PHE A 69 20.08 -17.57 0.31
C PHE A 69 20.68 -16.81 -0.86
N VAL A 70 22.00 -16.69 -0.88
CA VAL A 70 22.74 -16.12 -2.00
C VAL A 70 22.73 -17.14 -3.14
N THR A 71 22.26 -16.75 -4.32
CA THR A 71 22.30 -17.63 -5.49
C THR A 71 23.74 -17.81 -5.96
N SER A 72 24.13 -19.04 -6.33
CA SER A 72 25.50 -19.36 -6.76
C SER A 72 25.92 -18.66 -8.06
N GLU A 73 24.95 -18.17 -8.83
CA GLU A 73 25.16 -17.57 -10.15
C GLU A 73 25.41 -16.06 -10.07
N ASN A 74 24.93 -15.38 -9.03
CA ASN A 74 25.20 -13.96 -8.82
C ASN A 74 25.13 -13.59 -7.33
N PRO A 75 26.24 -13.22 -6.69
CA PRO A 75 26.27 -12.87 -5.26
C PRO A 75 25.48 -11.60 -4.90
N LYS A 76 24.90 -10.91 -5.89
CA LYS A 76 23.98 -9.77 -5.71
C LYS A 76 22.51 -10.15 -5.89
N GLN A 77 22.22 -11.42 -6.17
CA GLN A 77 20.86 -11.92 -6.32
C GLN A 77 20.53 -12.88 -5.18
N TYR A 78 19.49 -12.51 -4.46
CA TYR A 78 18.91 -13.29 -3.39
C TYR A 78 17.83 -14.21 -3.97
N GLY A 79 17.85 -15.47 -3.55
CA GLY A 79 16.77 -16.41 -3.79
C GLY A 79 15.78 -16.33 -2.63
N TRP A 80 14.52 -16.07 -2.94
CA TRP A 80 13.40 -16.10 -2.00
C TRP A 80 12.29 -16.97 -2.59
N ASP A 81 11.54 -17.60 -1.70
CA ASP A 81 10.38 -18.43 -1.99
C ASP A 81 9.20 -18.01 -1.09
N ASP A 82 8.11 -18.76 -1.15
CA ASP A 82 6.90 -18.49 -0.37
C ASP A 82 7.03 -18.73 1.14
N SER A 83 8.17 -19.24 1.62
CA SER A 83 8.47 -19.33 3.05
C SER A 83 8.97 -18.00 3.64
N HIS A 84 9.33 -17.03 2.80
CA HIS A 84 9.86 -15.74 3.23
C HIS A 84 8.75 -14.75 3.58
N ILE A 85 8.77 -14.27 4.82
CA ILE A 85 7.92 -13.20 5.32
C ILE A 85 8.58 -11.85 5.08
N TRP A 86 7.85 -10.96 4.44
CA TRP A 86 8.23 -9.57 4.25
C TRP A 86 7.58 -8.73 5.33
N GLN A 87 8.37 -7.89 5.98
CA GLN A 87 7.91 -6.96 7.00
C GLN A 87 8.24 -5.53 6.63
N LEU A 88 7.20 -4.72 6.51
CA LEU A 88 7.28 -3.27 6.36
C LEU A 88 6.68 -2.62 7.59
N PHE A 89 7.48 -1.82 8.29
CA PHE A 89 7.00 -1.05 9.43
C PHE A 89 7.61 0.34 9.46
N VAL A 90 6.95 1.21 10.22
CA VAL A 90 7.37 2.60 10.43
C VAL A 90 7.53 2.83 11.93
N GLU A 91 8.62 3.48 12.32
CA GLU A 91 8.85 4.00 13.67
C GLU A 91 8.78 5.53 13.60
N ASP A 92 7.92 6.15 14.41
CA ASP A 92 7.86 7.60 14.52
C ASP A 92 8.89 8.14 15.52
N HIS A 93 8.98 9.47 15.61
CA HIS A 93 9.95 10.16 16.47
C HIS A 93 9.65 10.02 17.97
N GLU A 94 8.44 9.61 18.34
CA GLU A 94 8.04 9.32 19.72
C GLU A 94 8.36 7.87 20.12
N GLY A 95 8.76 7.05 19.15
CA GLY A 95 9.09 5.64 19.32
C GLY A 95 7.90 4.69 19.10
N ASN A 96 6.75 5.21 18.64
CA ASN A 96 5.61 4.36 18.29
C ASN A 96 5.92 3.60 17.00
N THR A 97 5.47 2.36 16.92
CA THR A 97 5.72 1.50 15.76
C THR A 97 4.41 1.10 15.08
N TYR A 98 4.42 1.11 13.75
CA TYR A 98 3.27 0.77 12.91
C TYR A 98 3.65 -0.36 11.95
N SER A 99 3.13 -1.57 12.18
CA SER A 99 3.34 -2.72 11.29
C SER A 99 2.42 -2.62 10.07
N LEU A 100 2.94 -2.09 8.96
CA LEU A 100 2.17 -1.83 7.75
C LEU A 100 1.89 -3.13 6.97
N PHE A 101 2.89 -4.00 6.89
CA PHE A 101 2.82 -5.27 6.18
C PHE A 101 3.64 -6.34 6.92
N ASP A 102 3.07 -7.53 7.09
CA ASP A 102 3.70 -8.71 7.68
C ASP A 102 3.05 -9.95 7.05
N ASP A 103 3.59 -10.39 5.90
CA ASP A 103 3.04 -11.53 5.15
C ASP A 103 4.09 -12.11 4.18
N SER A 104 3.81 -13.34 3.72
CA SER A 104 4.55 -14.01 2.65
C SER A 104 4.37 -13.31 1.29
N VAL A 105 5.42 -13.32 0.48
CA VAL A 105 5.38 -12.82 -0.91
C VAL A 105 5.97 -13.86 -1.85
N GLN A 106 5.21 -14.28 -2.86
CA GLN A 106 5.57 -15.40 -3.73
C GLN A 106 6.73 -15.12 -4.70
N PHE A 107 6.86 -13.91 -5.25
CA PHE A 107 7.96 -13.61 -6.19
C PHE A 107 8.76 -12.39 -5.76
N SER A 108 8.16 -11.20 -5.77
CA SER A 108 8.88 -9.99 -5.36
C SER A 108 7.95 -8.94 -4.76
N ALA A 109 8.54 -8.10 -3.91
CA ALA A 109 7.92 -6.87 -3.46
C ALA A 109 8.86 -5.68 -3.64
N GLN A 110 8.27 -4.51 -3.85
CA GLN A 110 8.99 -3.26 -4.01
C GLN A 110 8.31 -2.17 -3.18
N MET A 111 9.11 -1.35 -2.52
CA MET A 111 8.65 -0.21 -1.73
C MET A 111 8.99 1.07 -2.47
N TYR A 112 7.99 1.94 -2.60
CA TYR A 112 8.14 3.28 -3.15
C TYR A 112 7.66 4.31 -2.14
N ILE A 113 8.35 5.46 -2.08
CA ILE A 113 7.85 6.65 -1.41
C ILE A 113 7.36 7.61 -2.48
N VAL A 114 6.10 8.02 -2.39
CA VAL A 114 5.47 8.92 -3.36
C VAL A 114 5.01 10.20 -2.68
N GLY A 115 5.26 11.34 -3.32
CA GLY A 115 4.76 12.63 -2.86
C GLY A 115 3.24 12.74 -3.02
N LYS A 116 2.61 13.40 -2.07
CA LYS A 116 1.18 13.76 -2.05
C LYS A 116 1.01 15.28 -1.92
N GLU A 117 -0.23 15.72 -1.88
CA GLU A 117 -0.56 17.12 -1.61
C GLU A 117 -0.06 17.54 -0.23
N ASN A 118 0.10 18.85 0.00
CA ASN A 118 0.50 19.41 1.31
C ASN A 118 1.83 18.89 1.88
N LYS A 119 2.75 18.41 1.03
CA LYS A 119 4.04 17.78 1.40
C LYS A 119 3.92 16.43 2.11
N GLU A 120 2.71 15.90 2.28
CA GLU A 120 2.51 14.53 2.74
C GLU A 120 3.16 13.56 1.76
N LYS A 121 3.50 12.37 2.25
CA LYS A 121 3.97 11.26 1.42
C LYS A 121 3.18 10.01 1.76
N ALA A 122 3.19 9.07 0.83
CA ALA A 122 2.65 7.75 1.05
C ALA A 122 3.69 6.70 0.72
N ILE A 123 3.61 5.57 1.41
CA ILE A 123 4.35 4.37 1.05
C ILE A 123 3.47 3.55 0.10
N VAL A 124 3.95 3.28 -1.10
CA VAL A 124 3.32 2.32 -2.02
C VAL A 124 4.12 1.04 -1.99
N PHE A 125 3.49 -0.04 -1.54
CA PHE A 125 4.06 -1.38 -1.52
C PHE A 125 3.48 -2.19 -2.68
N GLU A 126 4.32 -2.46 -3.67
CA GLU A 126 4.01 -3.33 -4.79
C GLU A 126 4.34 -4.77 -4.41
N ILE A 127 3.37 -5.66 -4.63
CA ILE A 127 3.55 -7.10 -4.51
C ILE A 127 3.29 -7.69 -5.88
N ASN A 128 4.34 -8.27 -6.45
CA ASN A 128 4.29 -8.97 -7.72
C ASN A 128 4.32 -10.46 -7.42
N GLY A 129 3.15 -11.04 -7.14
CA GLY A 129 2.97 -12.48 -6.88
C GLY A 129 2.20 -13.16 -8.01
N THR A 130 1.36 -14.12 -7.65
CA THR A 130 0.29 -14.63 -8.54
C THR A 130 -0.69 -13.55 -8.97
N SER A 131 -0.76 -12.42 -8.27
CA SER A 131 -1.42 -11.19 -8.71
C SER A 131 -0.48 -10.01 -8.48
N LEU A 132 -0.61 -8.97 -9.30
CA LEU A 132 -0.04 -7.66 -9.03
C LEU A 132 -0.98 -6.89 -8.09
N LYS A 133 -0.46 -6.48 -6.95
CA LYS A 133 -1.16 -5.72 -5.93
C LYS A 133 -0.36 -4.48 -5.56
N LEU A 134 -1.00 -3.32 -5.52
CA LEU A 134 -0.41 -2.08 -5.01
C LEU A 134 -1.18 -1.67 -3.76
N ILE A 135 -0.46 -1.56 -2.65
CA ILE A 135 -1.00 -1.14 -1.35
C ILE A 135 -0.41 0.22 -1.01
N GLU A 136 -1.26 1.22 -0.82
CA GLU A 136 -0.87 2.52 -0.31
C GLU A 136 -1.05 2.57 1.20
N TYR A 137 -0.04 3.08 1.90
CA TYR A 137 -0.09 3.45 3.31
C TYR A 137 0.12 4.94 3.44
N ARG A 138 -0.84 5.64 4.05
CA ARG A 138 -0.78 7.09 4.30
C ARG A 138 -1.03 7.38 5.76
N TYR A 139 -0.21 8.22 6.38
CA TYR A 139 -0.43 8.65 7.74
C TYR A 139 -1.65 9.58 7.82
N ASN A 140 -2.52 9.35 8.78
CA ASN A 140 -3.70 10.16 9.04
C ASN A 140 -3.44 11.03 10.27
N SER A 141 -3.97 12.26 10.25
CA SER A 141 -3.84 13.25 11.34
C SER A 141 -4.34 12.77 12.70
N ASP A 142 -5.19 11.75 12.73
CA ASP A 142 -5.71 11.12 13.94
C ASP A 142 -4.75 10.08 14.57
N GLY A 143 -3.52 9.93 14.05
CA GLY A 143 -2.48 9.09 14.66
C GLY A 143 -2.45 7.63 14.20
N TYR A 144 -2.82 7.35 12.96
CA TYR A 144 -2.79 5.99 12.39
C TYR A 144 -2.46 6.00 10.91
N PHE A 145 -2.04 4.86 10.36
CA PHE A 145 -1.93 4.68 8.92
C PHE A 145 -3.24 4.18 8.31
N GLU A 146 -3.67 4.84 7.23
CA GLU A 146 -4.68 4.31 6.30
C GLU A 146 -4.00 3.37 5.31
N LYS A 147 -4.48 2.13 5.24
CA LYS A 147 -4.09 1.12 4.26
C LYS A 147 -5.14 1.05 3.16
N ARG A 148 -4.75 1.26 1.91
CA ARG A 148 -5.64 1.18 0.73
C ARG A 148 -5.06 0.26 -0.33
N ASN A 149 -5.86 -0.69 -0.81
CA ASN A 149 -5.52 -1.41 -2.04
C ASN A 149 -5.88 -0.53 -3.24
N ILE A 150 -4.89 0.13 -3.84
CA ILE A 150 -5.11 1.04 -4.98
C ILE A 150 -5.11 0.30 -6.31
N TYR A 151 -4.57 -0.92 -6.34
CA TYR A 151 -4.65 -1.82 -7.48
C TYR A 151 -4.60 -3.28 -7.02
N LYS A 152 -5.43 -4.12 -7.64
CA LYS A 152 -5.34 -5.57 -7.55
C LYS A 152 -5.89 -6.18 -8.83
N ASN A 153 -5.06 -6.88 -9.60
CA ASN A 153 -5.54 -7.62 -10.76
C ASN A 153 -6.10 -9.00 -10.37
N SER A 154 -6.79 -9.62 -11.32
CA SER A 154 -7.09 -11.06 -11.26
C SER A 154 -5.78 -11.86 -11.29
N PRO A 155 -5.78 -13.13 -10.81
CA PRO A 155 -4.60 -13.98 -10.88
C PRO A 155 -3.98 -13.99 -12.28
N MET A 156 -2.69 -13.73 -12.37
CA MET A 156 -1.91 -13.81 -13.59
C MET A 156 -1.87 -15.25 -14.07
N ILE A 157 -2.48 -15.51 -15.23
CA ILE A 157 -2.46 -16.83 -15.86
C ILE A 157 -1.19 -17.00 -16.71
N HIS A 158 -0.59 -15.91 -17.15
CA HIS A 158 0.63 -15.90 -17.96
C HIS A 158 1.47 -14.66 -17.66
N LYS A 159 2.79 -14.84 -17.51
CA LYS A 159 3.79 -13.77 -17.35
C LYS A 159 4.97 -14.08 -18.25
N SER A 160 5.42 -13.08 -19.00
CA SER A 160 6.65 -13.12 -19.79
C SER A 160 7.54 -11.96 -19.38
N SER A 161 8.85 -12.19 -19.30
CA SER A 161 9.88 -11.19 -19.06
C SER A 161 10.89 -11.22 -20.21
N ILE A 162 11.35 -10.04 -20.65
CA ILE A 162 12.43 -9.88 -21.65
C ILE A 162 13.76 -9.82 -20.92
#